data_AF-A0A9W8VDL8-F1
#
_entry.id   AF-A0A9W8VDL8-F1
#
_cell.length_a   1.000
_cell.length_b   1.000
_cell.length_c   1.000
_cell.angle_alpha   90.00
_cell.angle_beta   90.00
_cell.angle_gamma   90.00
#
_symmetry.space_group_name_H-M   'P 1'
#
loop_
_entity.id
_entity.type
_entity.pdbx_description
1 polymer ?
#
loop_
_entity_poly.entity_id
_entity_poly.type
_entity_poly.pdbx_seq_one_letter_code
_entity_poly.pdbx_strand_id
1 'polypeptide(L)'
;MMLLSKDRFTSSNLGPSWRVKFPSRFGRDALCCDIFVPSLSSPADTSTKTSQLRLINVHLDSLPIQPSKRPEQLSTVAGLLREAGQGLVAGDFNPVLPEDDSLVQGNGLVDAWVELHNSQPGFTWGVDGKQKFPAGRLDKVAMLGLRPVNIEVLHPDTVFGEDGRTVPWSDHSGLKCTFNL
;
A
#
# COMPACT_ATOMS: atom_id res chain seq x y z
N MET A 1 -7.41 -4.38 0.76
CA MET A 1 -6.96 -5.35 1.77
C MET A 1 -5.53 -5.73 1.43
N MET A 2 -4.60 -5.65 2.38
CA MET A 2 -3.21 -6.10 2.18
C MET A 2 -3.07 -7.55 2.64
N LEU A 3 -2.45 -8.39 1.82
CA LEU A 3 -2.07 -9.76 2.15
C LEU A 3 -0.55 -9.89 2.06
N LEU A 4 0.06 -10.50 3.07
CA LEU A 4 1.49 -10.77 3.10
C LEU A 4 1.72 -12.29 3.08
N SER A 5 2.52 -12.77 2.13
CA SER A 5 2.92 -14.19 2.11
C SER A 5 3.90 -14.47 3.25
N LYS A 6 3.62 -15.52 4.03
CA LYS A 6 4.44 -15.96 5.17
C LYS A 6 5.67 -16.77 4.74
N ASP A 7 5.74 -17.24 3.49
CA ASP A 7 6.77 -18.20 3.04
C ASP A 7 8.20 -17.68 3.18
N ARG A 8 8.38 -16.36 3.27
CA ARG A 8 9.68 -15.69 3.45
C ARG A 8 9.89 -15.13 4.87
N PHE A 9 8.93 -15.34 5.75
CA PHE A 9 8.84 -14.84 7.12
C PHE A 9 8.77 -15.98 8.14
N THR A 10 9.27 -17.17 7.78
CA THR A 10 9.20 -18.40 8.58
C THR A 10 9.86 -18.28 9.95
N SER A 11 10.84 -17.39 10.08
CA SER A 11 11.53 -17.03 11.33
C SER A 11 11.19 -15.64 11.86
N SER A 12 10.14 -15.00 11.31
CA SER A 12 9.70 -13.69 11.78
C SER A 12 8.73 -13.80 12.96
N ASN A 13 8.76 -12.79 13.83
CA ASN A 13 7.77 -12.65 14.90
C ASN A 13 6.76 -11.57 14.54
N LEU A 14 5.48 -11.87 14.73
CA LEU A 14 4.42 -10.87 14.60
C LEU A 14 4.46 -9.94 15.81
N GLY A 15 4.46 -8.64 15.55
CA GLY A 15 4.30 -7.59 16.53
C GLY A 15 2.84 -7.21 16.75
N PRO A 16 2.59 -6.10 17.46
CA PRO A 16 1.24 -5.61 17.69
C PRO A 16 0.56 -5.20 16.37
N SER A 17 -0.77 -5.25 16.38
CA SER A 17 -1.62 -4.65 15.35
C SER A 17 -2.53 -3.59 15.98
N TRP A 18 -2.63 -2.42 15.40
CA TRP A 18 -3.44 -1.32 15.92
C TRP A 18 -4.02 -0.46 14.80
N ARG A 19 -4.99 0.39 15.15
CA ARG A 19 -5.61 1.32 14.20
C ARG A 19 -5.32 2.76 14.59
N VAL A 20 -5.04 3.58 13.60
CA VAL A 20 -4.91 5.04 13.76
C VAL A 20 -6.04 5.70 12.99
N LYS A 21 -6.94 6.39 13.71
CA LYS A 21 -8.06 7.12 13.11
C LYS A 21 -7.53 8.35 12.39
N PHE A 22 -8.00 8.56 11.17
CA PHE A 22 -7.65 9.72 10.40
C PHE A 22 -8.60 10.90 10.65
N PRO A 23 -8.12 12.14 10.44
CA PRO A 23 -9.00 13.24 10.09
C PRO A 23 -9.62 12.92 8.72
N SER A 24 -10.86 12.44 8.73
CA SER A 24 -11.50 11.83 7.56
C SER A 24 -12.97 12.22 7.47
N ARG A 25 -13.45 12.44 6.23
CA ARG A 25 -14.88 12.62 5.93
C ARG A 25 -15.64 11.29 5.82
N PHE A 26 -14.91 10.18 5.66
CA PHE A 26 -15.45 8.84 5.43
C PHE A 26 -15.11 7.86 6.56
N GLY A 27 -14.68 8.36 7.72
CA GLY A 27 -14.33 7.53 8.87
C GLY A 27 -13.13 6.59 8.64
N ARG A 28 -12.20 6.98 7.74
CA ARG A 28 -11.04 6.18 7.37
C ARG A 28 -10.05 6.01 8.52
N ASP A 29 -9.29 4.94 8.46
CA ASP A 29 -8.17 4.67 9.37
C ASP A 29 -6.99 4.01 8.64
N ALA A 30 -5.84 4.03 9.31
CA ALA A 30 -4.70 3.19 9.00
C ALA A 30 -4.73 1.96 9.90
N LEU A 31 -4.67 0.76 9.32
CA LEU A 31 -4.42 -0.48 10.04
C LEU A 31 -2.92 -0.77 10.00
N CYS A 32 -2.27 -0.71 11.16
CA CYS A 32 -0.84 -0.88 11.32
C CYS A 32 -0.53 -2.25 11.92
N CYS A 33 0.57 -2.86 11.50
CA CYS A 33 1.12 -4.06 12.09
C CYS A 33 2.64 -4.02 11.99
N ASP A 34 3.33 -4.41 13.06
CA ASP A 34 4.78 -4.59 13.01
C ASP A 34 5.13 -6.07 12.79
N ILE A 35 6.18 -6.32 12.03
CA ILE A 35 6.79 -7.64 11.85
C ILE A 35 8.27 -7.51 12.18
N PHE A 36 8.79 -8.48 12.92
CA PHE A 36 10.18 -8.53 13.33
C PHE A 36 10.91 -9.60 12.54
N VAL A 37 11.86 -9.21 11.70
CA VAL A 37 12.58 -10.09 10.78
C VAL A 37 14.04 -10.25 11.24
N PRO A 38 14.58 -11.47 11.29
CA PRO A 38 16.00 -11.67 11.54
C PRO A 38 16.84 -10.97 10.46
N SER A 39 17.73 -10.08 10.86
CA SER A 39 18.74 -9.49 10.01
C SER A 39 19.87 -10.51 9.83
N LEU A 40 20.26 -10.77 8.59
CA LEU A 40 21.46 -11.53 8.28
C LEU A 40 22.66 -10.64 8.62
N SER A 41 23.12 -10.69 9.87
CA SER A 41 24.38 -10.08 10.25
C SER A 41 25.54 -10.86 9.62
N SER A 42 26.64 -10.15 9.31
CA SER A 42 27.88 -10.77 8.82
C SER A 42 28.29 -11.95 9.73
N PRO A 43 28.93 -12.99 9.19
CA PRO A 43 29.32 -14.20 9.94
C PRO A 43 30.22 -13.97 11.17
N ALA A 44 30.70 -12.74 11.39
CA ALA A 44 31.51 -12.34 12.55
C ALA A 44 30.68 -11.73 13.72
N ASP A 45 29.40 -11.42 13.53
CA ASP A 45 28.54 -10.82 14.56
C ASP A 45 27.62 -11.90 15.13
N THR A 46 27.96 -12.42 16.31
CA THR A 46 27.19 -13.47 17.01
C THR A 46 25.85 -12.97 17.55
N SER A 47 25.53 -11.68 17.39
CA SER A 47 24.22 -11.13 17.73
C SER A 47 23.26 -11.23 16.54
N THR A 48 22.20 -12.03 16.66
CA THR A 48 21.08 -12.00 15.70
C THR A 48 20.33 -10.68 15.89
N LYS A 49 20.63 -9.68 15.07
CA LYS A 49 19.87 -8.43 15.07
C LYS A 49 18.51 -8.68 14.43
N THR A 50 17.46 -8.13 15.03
CA THR A 50 16.11 -8.23 14.49
C THR A 50 15.70 -6.86 13.97
N SER A 51 15.26 -6.79 12.72
CA SER A 51 14.77 -5.57 12.09
C SER A 51 13.25 -5.47 12.27
N GLN A 52 12.77 -4.31 12.73
CA GLN A 52 11.34 -4.01 12.78
C GLN A 52 10.90 -3.51 11.41
N LEU A 53 9.87 -4.13 10.85
CA LEU A 53 9.22 -3.75 9.61
C LEU A 53 7.79 -3.34 9.91
N ARG A 54 7.43 -2.08 9.66
CA ARG A 54 6.04 -1.61 9.82
C ARG A 54 5.25 -1.72 8.53
N LEU A 55 4.11 -2.39 8.61
CA LEU A 55 3.17 -2.55 7.51
C LEU A 55 1.90 -1.77 7.82
N ILE A 56 1.47 -0.93 6.89
CA ILE A 56 0.28 -0.11 7.05
C ILE A 56 -0.67 -0.35 5.88
N ASN A 57 -1.90 -0.77 6.16
CA ASN A 57 -2.97 -0.83 5.16
C ASN A 57 -3.88 0.40 5.30
N VAL A 58 -4.13 1.08 4.19
CA VAL A 58 -5.00 2.27 4.15
C VAL A 58 -6.12 2.15 3.13
N HIS A 59 -7.15 2.96 3.34
CA HIS A 59 -8.10 3.38 2.32
C HIS A 59 -8.32 4.87 2.58
N LEU A 60 -7.69 5.74 1.81
CA LEU A 60 -7.71 7.19 2.04
C LEU A 60 -9.06 7.82 1.64
N ASP A 61 -9.28 9.07 2.02
CA ASP A 61 -10.54 9.78 1.69
C ASP A 61 -10.80 9.77 0.18
N SER A 62 -12.01 9.34 -0.18
CA SER A 62 -12.47 9.25 -1.57
C SER A 62 -13.00 10.59 -2.06
N LEU A 63 -13.29 10.69 -3.36
CA LEU A 63 -13.87 11.86 -4.03
C LEU A 63 -12.96 13.12 -4.04
N PRO A 64 -13.15 14.02 -5.03
CA PRO A 64 -12.39 15.27 -5.13
C PRO A 64 -12.99 16.39 -4.26
N ILE A 65 -13.12 16.15 -2.94
CA ILE A 65 -13.66 17.14 -1.99
C ILE A 65 -12.55 18.08 -1.53
N GLN A 66 -12.75 19.39 -1.70
CA GLN A 66 -11.81 20.41 -1.20
C GLN A 66 -12.29 21.07 0.13
N PRO A 67 -11.40 21.29 1.11
CA PRO A 67 -10.00 20.87 1.13
C PRO A 67 -9.87 19.34 1.27
N SER A 68 -8.90 18.78 0.55
CA SER A 68 -8.52 17.36 0.61
C SER A 68 -8.03 16.98 2.00
N LYS A 69 -8.36 15.76 2.44
CA LYS A 69 -7.85 15.16 3.69
C LYS A 69 -6.69 14.20 3.45
N ARG A 70 -6.50 13.73 2.22
CA ARG A 70 -5.43 12.78 1.86
C ARG A 70 -4.01 13.26 2.21
N PRO A 71 -3.65 14.56 2.09
CA PRO A 71 -2.32 15.03 2.49
C PRO A 71 -2.01 14.77 3.97
N GLU A 72 -2.96 15.09 4.87
CA GLU A 72 -2.83 14.91 6.31
C GLU A 72 -2.84 13.41 6.69
N GLN A 73 -3.66 12.62 6.00
CA GLN A 73 -3.74 11.17 6.18
C GLN A 73 -2.42 10.48 5.82
N LEU A 74 -1.85 10.79 4.65
CA LEU A 74 -0.59 10.19 4.21
C LEU A 74 0.60 10.70 5.03
N SER A 75 0.57 11.95 5.48
CA SER A 75 1.58 12.48 6.42
C SER A 75 1.61 11.72 7.74
N THR A 76 0.42 11.41 8.30
CA THR A 76 0.30 10.55 9.49
C THR A 76 0.96 9.19 9.26
N VAL A 77 0.66 8.55 8.13
CA VAL A 77 1.25 7.25 7.75
C VAL A 77 2.78 7.34 7.62
N ALA A 78 3.28 8.36 6.94
CA ALA A 78 4.72 8.54 6.76
C ALA A 78 5.42 8.77 8.10
N GLY A 79 4.80 9.49 9.05
CA GLY A 79 5.28 9.62 10.42
C GLY A 79 5.42 8.26 11.11
N LEU A 80 4.37 7.43 11.06
CA LEU A 80 4.37 6.09 11.64
C LEU A 80 5.47 5.19 11.04
N LEU A 81 5.71 5.27 9.73
CA LEU A 81 6.81 4.53 9.09
C LEU A 81 8.18 5.02 9.57
N ARG A 82 8.38 6.34 9.73
CA ARG A 82 9.64 6.91 10.23
C ARG A 82 9.93 6.52 11.68
N GLU A 83 8.90 6.43 12.53
CA GLU A 83 9.04 5.93 13.91
C GLU A 83 9.56 4.49 13.96
N ALA A 84 9.16 3.65 13.01
CA ALA A 84 9.69 2.28 12.87
C ALA A 84 11.04 2.22 12.14
N GLY A 85 11.48 3.31 11.54
CA GLY A 85 12.70 3.40 10.73
C GLY A 85 12.57 2.82 9.31
N GLN A 86 11.70 1.83 9.10
CA GLN A 86 11.44 1.24 7.79
C GLN A 86 10.04 0.60 7.71
N GLY A 87 9.52 0.47 6.50
CA GLY A 87 8.23 -0.16 6.28
C GLY A 87 7.57 0.23 4.97
N LEU A 88 6.32 -0.17 4.83
CA LEU A 88 5.51 0.19 3.67
C LEU A 88 4.07 0.48 4.08
N VAL A 89 3.41 1.28 3.24
CA VAL A 89 1.98 1.44 3.21
C VAL A 89 1.44 0.92 1.88
N ALA A 90 0.33 0.20 1.91
CA ALA A 90 -0.41 -0.13 0.70
C ALA A 90 -1.92 -0.03 0.89
N GLY A 91 -2.62 0.09 -0.23
CA GLY A 91 -4.08 0.13 -0.28
C GLY A 91 -4.55 1.16 -1.28
N ASP A 92 -5.80 1.59 -1.12
CA ASP A 92 -6.43 2.57 -2.00
C ASP A 92 -6.10 3.99 -1.52
N PHE A 93 -5.33 4.71 -2.32
CA PHE A 93 -4.91 6.08 -2.03
C PHE A 93 -5.93 7.11 -2.54
N ASN A 94 -6.87 6.72 -3.40
CA ASN A 94 -7.82 7.62 -4.04
C ASN A 94 -7.20 8.94 -4.57
N PRO A 95 -6.10 8.92 -5.37
CA PRO A 95 -5.49 10.12 -5.94
C PRO A 95 -6.37 10.72 -7.05
N VAL A 96 -7.39 11.48 -6.66
CA VAL A 96 -8.42 12.03 -7.56
C VAL A 96 -8.35 13.55 -7.73
N LEU A 97 -7.32 14.19 -7.16
CA LEU A 97 -6.99 15.61 -7.34
C LEU A 97 -5.55 15.75 -7.84
N PRO A 98 -5.22 16.83 -8.60
CA PRO A 98 -3.86 17.04 -9.11
C PRO A 98 -2.77 17.10 -8.02
N GLU A 99 -3.11 17.58 -6.83
CA GLU A 99 -2.19 17.62 -5.69
C GLU A 99 -1.75 16.22 -5.23
N ASP A 100 -2.57 15.18 -5.50
CA ASP A 100 -2.30 13.80 -5.09
C ASP A 100 -1.12 13.15 -5.84
N ASP A 101 -0.74 13.70 -7.00
CA ASP A 101 0.34 13.16 -7.84
C ASP A 101 1.69 13.19 -7.12
N SER A 102 1.93 14.24 -6.35
CA SER A 102 3.16 14.45 -5.59
C SER A 102 3.11 13.90 -4.15
N LEU A 103 1.96 13.42 -3.68
CA LEU A 103 1.76 13.15 -2.24
C LEU A 103 2.71 12.10 -1.66
N VAL A 104 3.00 11.04 -2.41
CA VAL A 104 3.91 9.97 -1.97
C VAL A 104 5.34 10.53 -1.83
N GLN A 105 5.85 11.16 -2.89
CA GLN A 105 7.19 11.74 -2.91
C GLN A 105 7.33 12.91 -1.92
N GLY A 106 6.30 13.75 -1.78
CA GLY A 106 6.27 14.86 -0.83
C GLY A 106 6.34 14.40 0.63
N ASN A 107 6.00 13.14 0.91
CA ASN A 107 6.18 12.50 2.19
C ASN A 107 7.52 11.73 2.32
N GLY A 108 8.43 11.86 1.37
CA GLY A 108 9.71 11.16 1.37
C GLY A 108 9.57 9.64 1.27
N LEU A 109 8.46 9.16 0.70
CA LEU A 109 8.22 7.75 0.42
C LEU A 109 8.51 7.44 -1.05
N VAL A 110 8.88 6.20 -1.32
CA VAL A 110 9.08 5.68 -2.69
C VAL A 110 7.81 4.98 -3.15
N ASP A 111 7.20 5.43 -4.24
CA ASP A 111 6.10 4.71 -4.91
C ASP A 111 6.68 3.54 -5.72
N ALA A 112 6.39 2.30 -5.31
CA ALA A 112 6.99 1.12 -5.91
C ALA A 112 6.66 0.95 -7.40
N TRP A 113 5.49 1.42 -7.85
CA TRP A 113 5.13 1.36 -9.26
C TRP A 113 5.96 2.34 -10.08
N VAL A 114 6.09 3.58 -9.60
CA VAL A 114 6.89 4.61 -10.27
C VAL A 114 8.37 4.22 -10.31
N GLU A 115 8.90 3.69 -9.21
CA GLU A 115 10.30 3.25 -9.11
C GLU A 115 10.65 2.15 -10.13
N LEU A 116 9.74 1.19 -10.34
CA LEU A 116 10.01 0.03 -11.20
C LEU A 116 9.59 0.23 -12.66
N HIS A 117 8.53 0.99 -12.90
CA HIS A 117 7.90 1.11 -14.22
C HIS A 117 7.86 2.53 -14.78
N ASN A 118 8.50 3.50 -14.09
CA ASN A 118 8.54 4.90 -14.49
C ASN A 118 7.13 5.47 -14.76
N SER A 119 6.88 5.90 -16.00
CA SER A 119 5.66 6.57 -16.45
C SER A 119 4.58 5.62 -16.97
N GLN A 120 4.71 4.31 -16.78
CA GLN A 120 3.63 3.40 -17.15
C GLN A 120 2.39 3.64 -16.28
N PRO A 121 1.17 3.59 -16.86
CA PRO A 121 -0.04 4.03 -16.17
C PRO A 121 -0.40 3.19 -14.95
N GLY A 122 -0.23 1.86 -15.03
CA GLY A 122 -0.49 0.95 -13.91
C GLY A 122 -1.90 1.04 -13.35
N PHE A 123 -2.91 1.20 -14.20
CA PHE A 123 -4.29 1.40 -13.76
C PHE A 123 -4.77 0.22 -12.92
N THR A 124 -5.30 0.54 -11.74
CA THR A 124 -5.88 -0.43 -10.82
C THR A 124 -7.39 -0.29 -10.73
N TRP A 125 -7.98 0.75 -11.32
CA TRP A 125 -9.43 0.95 -11.30
C TRP A 125 -9.94 1.48 -12.64
N GLY A 126 -11.18 1.14 -12.99
CA GLY A 126 -11.86 1.61 -14.20
C GLY A 126 -11.32 1.03 -15.51
N VAL A 127 -10.54 -0.05 -15.45
CA VAL A 127 -9.89 -0.68 -16.62
C VAL A 127 -10.89 -1.28 -17.62
N ASP A 128 -12.10 -1.58 -17.18
CA ASP A 128 -13.17 -2.12 -18.04
C ASP A 128 -13.97 -1.03 -18.79
N GLY A 129 -13.68 0.25 -18.53
CA GLY A 129 -14.36 1.39 -19.15
C GLY A 129 -15.83 1.55 -18.77
N LYS A 130 -16.33 0.79 -17.79
CA LYS A 130 -17.74 0.85 -17.36
C LYS A 130 -18.02 1.96 -16.35
N GLN A 131 -16.96 2.58 -15.84
CA GLN A 131 -17.04 3.59 -14.80
C GLN A 131 -17.34 4.97 -15.36
N LYS A 132 -18.01 5.80 -14.56
CA LYS A 132 -18.30 7.20 -14.92
C LYS A 132 -17.06 8.09 -14.94
N PHE A 133 -16.03 7.70 -14.19
CA PHE A 133 -14.77 8.41 -14.10
C PHE A 133 -13.69 7.70 -14.92
N PRO A 134 -12.68 8.42 -15.43
CA PRO A 134 -11.57 7.82 -16.15
C PRO A 134 -10.86 6.73 -15.33
N ALA A 135 -10.28 5.76 -16.03
CA ALA A 135 -9.41 4.77 -15.41
C ALA A 135 -8.23 5.44 -14.69
N GLY A 136 -7.80 4.86 -13.58
CA GLY A 136 -6.79 5.45 -12.73
C GLY A 136 -5.99 4.41 -11.94
N ARG A 137 -4.81 4.82 -11.47
CA ARG A 137 -3.99 4.07 -10.53
C ARG A 137 -4.33 4.54 -9.12
N LEU A 138 -5.41 3.98 -8.57
CA LEU A 138 -5.91 4.37 -7.26
C LEU A 138 -5.16 3.67 -6.13
N ASP A 139 -4.78 2.42 -6.36
CA ASP A 139 -4.04 1.61 -5.41
C ASP A 139 -2.55 1.84 -5.56
N LYS A 140 -1.84 1.94 -4.43
CA LYS A 140 -0.38 2.14 -4.40
C LYS A 140 0.27 1.27 -3.34
N VAL A 141 1.57 1.02 -3.54
CA VAL A 141 2.49 0.52 -2.52
C VAL A 141 3.59 1.58 -2.38
N ALA A 142 3.65 2.25 -1.24
CA ALA A 142 4.67 3.26 -0.95
C ALA A 142 5.57 2.82 0.21
N MET A 143 6.88 3.03 0.08
CA MET A 143 7.90 2.42 0.93
C MET A 143 8.80 3.47 1.59
N LEU A 144 9.26 3.16 2.80
CA LEU A 144 10.33 3.87 3.50
C LEU A 144 11.43 2.88 3.86
N GLY A 145 12.66 3.15 3.44
CA GLY A 145 13.82 2.32 3.80
C GLY A 145 13.82 0.90 3.18
N LEU A 146 12.88 0.61 2.28
CA LEU A 146 12.80 -0.66 1.53
C LEU A 146 13.04 -0.42 0.05
N ARG A 147 13.50 -1.45 -0.66
CA ARG A 147 13.70 -1.40 -2.11
C ARG A 147 12.72 -2.33 -2.83
N PRO A 148 11.82 -1.82 -3.69
CA PRO A 148 10.98 -2.68 -4.52
C PRO A 148 11.84 -3.44 -5.54
N VAL A 149 11.44 -4.68 -5.82
CA VAL A 149 12.11 -5.59 -6.77
C VAL A 149 11.20 -5.92 -7.93
N ASN A 150 9.92 -6.14 -7.66
CA ASN A 150 8.90 -6.36 -8.67
C ASN A 150 7.56 -5.80 -8.22
N ILE A 151 6.74 -5.38 -9.16
CA ILE A 151 5.33 -5.06 -8.92
C ILE A 151 4.50 -5.34 -10.17
N GLU A 152 3.37 -6.00 -10.01
CA GLU A 152 2.46 -6.34 -11.11
C GLU A 152 1.00 -6.04 -10.75
N VAL A 153 0.21 -5.68 -11.76
CA VAL A 153 -1.24 -5.51 -11.65
C VAL A 153 -1.92 -6.86 -11.88
N LEU A 154 -2.82 -7.24 -10.97
CA LEU A 154 -3.61 -8.46 -11.04
C LEU A 154 -5.06 -8.09 -11.34
N HIS A 155 -5.47 -8.16 -12.59
CA HIS A 155 -6.85 -7.85 -12.96
C HIS A 155 -7.84 -8.84 -12.33
N PRO A 156 -9.03 -8.35 -11.92
CA PRO A 156 -10.00 -9.21 -11.27
C PRO A 156 -10.54 -10.23 -12.26
N ASP A 157 -10.55 -11.50 -11.84
CA ASP A 157 -11.33 -12.52 -12.53
C ASP A 157 -12.81 -12.40 -12.14
N THR A 158 -13.62 -13.25 -12.73
CA THR A 158 -15.06 -13.23 -12.55
C THR A 158 -15.55 -14.36 -11.67
N VAL A 159 -16.62 -14.08 -10.94
CA VAL A 159 -17.33 -15.03 -10.08
C VAL A 159 -18.79 -15.09 -10.52
N PHE A 160 -19.43 -16.23 -10.28
CA PHE A 160 -20.86 -16.40 -10.51
C PHE A 160 -21.64 -15.78 -9.36
N GLY A 161 -22.45 -14.77 -9.66
CA GLY A 161 -23.40 -14.18 -8.74
C GLY A 161 -24.60 -15.09 -8.52
N GLU A 162 -25.28 -14.90 -7.39
CA GLU A 162 -26.51 -15.64 -7.04
C GLU A 162 -27.66 -15.40 -8.06
N ASP A 163 -27.59 -14.29 -8.82
CA ASP A 163 -28.52 -13.96 -9.90
C ASP A 163 -28.18 -14.65 -11.24
N GLY A 164 -27.19 -15.56 -11.24
CA GLY A 164 -26.72 -16.29 -12.42
C GLY A 164 -25.84 -15.45 -13.36
N ARG A 165 -25.50 -14.20 -12.99
CA ARG A 165 -24.62 -13.35 -13.78
C ARG A 165 -23.17 -13.52 -13.37
N THR A 166 -22.28 -13.40 -14.33
CA THR A 166 -20.85 -13.35 -14.09
C THR A 166 -20.45 -11.91 -13.76
N VAL A 167 -19.89 -11.68 -12.58
CA VAL A 167 -19.44 -10.35 -12.12
C VAL A 167 -17.96 -10.43 -11.74
N PRO A 168 -17.15 -9.38 -11.99
CA PRO A 168 -15.79 -9.35 -11.48
C PRO A 168 -15.83 -9.40 -9.95
N TRP A 169 -14.88 -10.10 -9.33
CA TRP A 169 -14.84 -10.19 -7.85
C TRP A 169 -14.52 -8.85 -7.16
N SER A 170 -14.14 -7.84 -7.93
CA SER A 170 -13.81 -6.48 -7.50
C SER A 170 -13.82 -5.56 -8.71
N ASP A 171 -14.15 -4.29 -8.51
CA ASP A 171 -13.96 -3.20 -9.47
C ASP A 171 -12.51 -2.66 -9.48
N HIS A 172 -11.67 -3.13 -8.55
CA HIS A 172 -10.24 -2.89 -8.53
C HIS A 172 -9.44 -4.10 -9.02
N SER A 173 -8.28 -3.82 -9.60
CA SER A 173 -7.20 -4.78 -9.81
C SER A 173 -6.31 -4.82 -8.57
N GLY A 174 -5.79 -6.00 -8.24
CA GLY A 174 -4.82 -6.16 -7.17
C GLY A 174 -3.43 -5.64 -7.57
N LEU A 175 -2.60 -5.37 -6.56
CA LEU A 175 -1.16 -5.14 -6.73
C LEU A 175 -0.39 -6.22 -5.99
N LYS A 176 0.52 -6.90 -6.70
CA LYS A 176 1.47 -7.84 -6.09
C LYS A 176 2.86 -7.25 -6.16
N CYS A 177 3.41 -6.90 -5.00
CA CYS A 177 4.71 -6.27 -4.87
C CYS A 177 5.70 -7.19 -4.14
N THR A 178 6.94 -7.23 -4.62
CA THR A 178 8.08 -7.90 -3.99
C THR A 178 9.14 -6.85 -3.66
N PHE A 179 9.77 -6.93 -2.49
CA PHE A 179 10.78 -5.98 -2.02
C PHE A 179 11.88 -6.69 -1.24
N ASN A 180 13.02 -6.00 -1.08
CA ASN A 180 14.13 -6.43 -0.25
C ASN A 180 14.15 -5.67 1.08
N LEU A 181 14.65 -6.35 2.11
CA LEU A 181 15.02 -5.80 3.42
C LEU A 181 16.51 -5.42 3.44
#